data_AF-A0A941RPK2-F1
#
_entry.id   AF-A0A941RPK2-F1
#
_cell.length_a   1.000
_cell.length_b   1.000
_cell.length_c   1.000
_cell.angle_alpha   90.00
_cell.angle_beta   90.00
_cell.angle_gamma   90.00
#
_symmetry.space_group_name_H-M   'P 1'
#
loop_
_entity.id
_entity.type
_entity.pdbx_description
1 polymer ?
#
loop_
_entity_poly.entity_id
_entity_poly.type
_entity_poly.pdbx_seq_one_letter_code
_entity_poly.pdbx_strand_id
1 'polypeptide(L)'
;MQSNSQPPREPVSPAPLKTTLDASIRSPALAEGFVLLDNSTSLDAISELFERPIEIIRADAADDVAPALAALQAGLGRGLHAAGFFSYELGYLLEPKLTHLLPPQRKVPLLWFGLYDSPRQLTGGEVQRWLTEEAIGNPTLGELAHTWDSSSYLKRFNEVQKNIRSGDI
;
A
#
# COMPACT_ATOMS: atom_id res chain seq x y z
N MET A 1 44.84 -57.99 -17.70
CA MET A 1 43.47 -58.28 -17.18
C MET A 1 43.49 -57.90 -15.70
N GLN A 2 42.79 -56.91 -15.18
CA GLN A 2 41.68 -56.07 -15.65
C GLN A 2 41.92 -54.62 -15.18
N SER A 3 41.64 -53.66 -16.07
CA SER A 3 41.58 -52.22 -15.78
C SER A 3 40.29 -51.93 -15.02
N ASN A 4 40.39 -51.41 -13.80
CA ASN A 4 39.23 -51.02 -13.01
C ASN A 4 38.95 -49.53 -13.22
N SER A 5 38.18 -49.22 -14.26
CA SER A 5 37.73 -47.86 -14.58
C SER A 5 36.51 -47.52 -13.73
N GLN A 6 36.69 -46.59 -12.80
CA GLN A 6 35.61 -46.07 -11.96
C GLN A 6 34.88 -44.96 -12.74
N PRO A 7 33.53 -44.98 -12.84
CA PRO A 7 32.80 -43.97 -13.60
C PRO A 7 32.82 -42.61 -12.86
N PRO A 8 32.68 -41.48 -13.59
CA PRO A 8 32.69 -40.14 -13.02
C PRO A 8 31.49 -39.93 -12.08
N ARG A 9 31.73 -39.26 -10.93
CA ARG A 9 30.68 -38.87 -9.99
C ARG A 9 29.79 -37.80 -10.65
N GLU A 10 28.50 -38.09 -10.77
CA GLU A 10 27.50 -37.10 -11.18
C GLU A 10 27.40 -35.95 -10.15
N PRO A 11 27.15 -34.71 -10.58
CA PRO A 11 26.92 -33.60 -9.68
C PRO A 11 25.58 -33.79 -8.95
N VAL A 12 25.63 -33.82 -7.62
CA VAL A 12 24.44 -33.85 -6.77
C VAL A 12 23.70 -32.52 -6.93
N SER A 13 22.57 -32.57 -7.65
CA SER A 13 21.62 -31.47 -7.74
C SER A 13 21.05 -31.18 -6.35
N PRO A 14 21.10 -29.94 -5.82
CA PRO A 14 20.51 -29.65 -4.52
C PRO A 14 18.99 -29.83 -4.59
N ALA A 15 18.47 -30.66 -3.68
CA ALA A 15 17.05 -30.90 -3.53
C ALA A 15 16.28 -29.58 -3.34
N PRO A 16 15.06 -29.44 -3.91
CA PRO A 16 14.26 -28.24 -3.69
C PRO A 16 13.94 -28.12 -2.20
N LEU A 17 14.32 -26.98 -1.61
CA LEU A 17 13.94 -26.58 -0.26
C LEU A 17 12.41 -26.54 -0.18
N LYS A 18 11.83 -27.56 0.45
CA LYS A 18 10.42 -27.53 0.85
C LYS A 18 10.26 -26.45 1.91
N THR A 19 9.86 -25.26 1.48
CA THR A 19 9.48 -24.19 2.39
C THR A 19 8.06 -24.45 2.84
N THR A 20 7.91 -25.16 3.95
CA THR A 20 6.64 -25.24 4.67
C THR A 20 6.45 -23.92 5.41
N LEU A 21 5.82 -22.94 4.78
CA LEU A 21 5.39 -21.69 5.42
C LEU A 21 3.94 -21.85 5.92
N ASP A 22 3.72 -22.77 6.86
CA ASP A 22 2.47 -22.83 7.63
C ASP A 22 2.59 -21.91 8.85
N ALA A 23 2.58 -20.61 8.58
CA ALA A 23 2.16 -19.62 9.55
C ALA A 23 1.15 -18.76 8.81
N SER A 24 -0.11 -18.83 9.22
CA SER A 24 -1.16 -17.93 8.73
C SER A 24 -0.71 -16.50 9.05
N ILE A 25 -0.05 -15.84 8.10
CA ILE A 25 0.33 -14.44 8.18
C ILE A 25 -1.00 -13.69 8.25
N ARG A 26 -1.33 -13.17 9.44
CA ARG A 26 -2.46 -12.25 9.58
C ARG A 26 -2.24 -11.10 8.61
N SER A 27 -3.07 -11.02 7.58
CA SER A 27 -3.20 -9.80 6.79
C SER A 27 -4.10 -8.88 7.59
N PRO A 28 -3.60 -7.80 8.21
CA PRO A 28 -4.44 -6.91 8.99
C PRO A 28 -5.52 -6.38 8.04
N ALA A 29 -6.78 -6.57 8.40
CA ALA A 29 -7.87 -5.92 7.68
C ALA A 29 -7.71 -4.41 7.88
N LEU A 30 -8.04 -3.60 6.86
CA LEU A 30 -8.04 -2.12 7.01
C LEU A 30 -8.89 -1.67 8.22
N ALA A 31 -9.86 -2.48 8.66
CA ALA A 31 -10.68 -2.23 9.84
C ALA A 31 -9.93 -2.34 11.20
N GLU A 32 -8.72 -2.89 11.21
CA GLU A 32 -7.87 -3.05 12.40
C GLU A 32 -6.69 -2.03 12.41
N GLY A 33 -6.70 -1.06 11.47
CA GLY A 33 -5.57 -0.18 11.22
C GLY A 33 -5.54 1.10 12.08
N PHE A 34 -4.33 1.50 12.45
CA PHE A 34 -4.02 2.87 12.86
C PHE A 34 -3.63 3.70 11.62
N VAL A 35 -3.64 5.02 11.74
CA VAL A 35 -3.01 5.93 10.76
C VAL A 35 -1.89 6.70 11.45
N LEU A 36 -0.67 6.56 10.96
CA LEU A 36 0.47 7.36 11.40
C LEU A 36 0.83 8.35 10.29
N LEU A 37 0.69 9.64 10.57
CA LEU A 37 1.17 10.72 9.73
C LEU A 37 2.57 11.11 10.22
N ASP A 38 3.58 10.49 9.62
CA ASP A 38 4.97 10.64 10.06
C ASP A 38 5.65 11.89 9.47
N ASN A 39 6.04 12.82 10.34
CA ASN A 39 6.83 13.98 10.01
C ASN A 39 8.32 13.71 10.26
N SER A 40 8.97 13.06 9.30
CA SER A 40 10.38 12.66 9.38
C SER A 40 11.38 13.78 9.08
N THR A 41 10.95 15.05 9.13
CA THR A 41 11.81 16.21 8.81
C THR A 41 12.90 16.46 9.86
N SER A 42 12.66 16.09 11.12
CA SER A 42 13.66 16.12 12.20
C SER A 42 13.23 15.21 13.36
N LEU A 43 14.12 14.95 14.32
CA LEU A 43 13.80 14.13 15.50
C LEU A 43 12.78 14.79 16.44
N ASP A 44 12.73 16.12 16.47
CA ASP A 44 11.79 16.90 17.29
C ASP A 44 10.51 17.26 16.54
N ALA A 45 10.42 16.90 15.25
CA ALA A 45 9.21 17.11 14.47
C ALA A 45 8.08 16.23 15.03
N ILE A 46 6.88 16.82 15.06
CA ILE A 46 5.69 16.16 15.58
C ILE A 46 5.00 15.39 14.47
N SER A 47 4.84 14.10 14.70
CA SER A 47 4.01 13.16 13.95
C SER A 47 2.68 12.95 14.67
N GLU A 48 1.63 12.59 13.93
CA GLU A 48 0.30 12.33 14.47
C GLU A 48 -0.08 10.87 14.31
N LEU A 49 -0.45 10.22 15.41
CA LEU A 49 -0.88 8.83 15.44
C LEU A 49 -2.36 8.73 15.82
N PHE A 50 -3.15 8.17 14.92
CA PHE A 50 -4.57 7.93 15.06
C PHE A 50 -4.82 6.44 15.31
N GLU A 51 -5.33 6.10 16.49
CA GLU A 51 -5.55 4.72 16.93
C GLU A 51 -7.01 4.53 17.35
N ARG A 52 -7.51 3.29 17.25
CA ARG A 52 -8.85 2.90 17.72
C ARG A 52 -9.96 3.78 17.11
N PRO A 53 -10.22 3.66 15.79
CA PRO A 53 -11.27 4.43 15.14
C PRO A 53 -12.62 4.17 15.80
N ILE A 54 -13.39 5.23 16.04
CA ILE A 54 -14.78 5.18 16.51
C ILE A 54 -15.67 4.67 15.38
N GLU A 55 -15.45 5.18 14.17
CA GLU A 55 -16.17 4.82 12.96
C GLU A 55 -15.18 4.67 11.81
N ILE A 56 -15.51 3.82 10.85
CA ILE A 56 -14.77 3.66 9.60
C ILE A 56 -15.69 3.98 8.44
N ILE A 57 -15.23 4.89 7.59
CA ILE A 57 -15.92 5.34 6.38
C ILE A 57 -15.15 4.79 5.19
N ARG A 58 -15.84 4.06 4.32
CA ARG A 58 -15.25 3.38 3.16
C ARG A 58 -16.19 3.47 1.97
N ALA A 59 -15.63 3.72 0.78
CA ALA A 59 -16.37 3.66 -0.48
C ALA A 59 -15.68 2.67 -1.44
N ASP A 60 -16.34 1.58 -1.79
CA ASP A 60 -15.78 0.58 -2.72
C ASP A 60 -16.24 0.86 -4.16
N ALA A 61 -17.46 1.34 -4.35
CA ALA A 61 -18.07 1.70 -5.63
C ALA A 61 -18.29 3.20 -5.79
N ALA A 62 -18.57 3.65 -7.02
CA ALA A 62 -18.77 5.06 -7.33
C ALA A 62 -19.95 5.67 -6.57
N ASP A 63 -21.05 4.92 -6.45
CA ASP A 63 -22.26 5.37 -5.75
C ASP A 63 -22.06 5.48 -4.23
N ASP A 64 -21.02 4.84 -3.68
CA ASP A 64 -20.70 4.92 -2.25
C ASP A 64 -19.98 6.23 -1.89
N VAL A 65 -19.38 6.93 -2.87
CA VAL A 65 -18.50 8.08 -2.62
C VAL A 65 -19.25 9.24 -2.00
N ALA A 66 -20.39 9.64 -2.56
CA ALA A 66 -21.15 10.78 -2.05
C ALA A 66 -21.70 10.52 -0.63
N PRO A 67 -22.32 9.37 -0.32
CA PRO A 67 -22.69 9.01 1.05
C PRO A 67 -21.49 8.99 2.01
N ALA A 68 -20.35 8.44 1.59
CA ALA A 68 -19.15 8.37 2.43
C ALA A 68 -18.57 9.76 2.76
N LEU A 69 -18.51 10.67 1.78
CA LEU A 69 -18.09 12.06 2.02
C LEU A 69 -19.04 12.80 2.96
N ALA A 70 -20.35 12.59 2.83
CA ALA A 70 -21.33 13.16 3.75
C ALA A 70 -21.17 12.62 5.17
N ALA A 71 -20.92 11.32 5.33
CA ALA A 71 -20.62 10.71 6.64
C ALA A 71 -19.33 11.29 7.25
N LEU A 72 -18.31 11.55 6.42
CA LEU A 72 -17.04 12.12 6.85
C LEU A 72 -17.24 13.55 7.38
N GLN A 73 -17.96 14.38 6.63
CA GLN A 73 -18.33 15.73 7.04
C GLN A 73 -19.17 15.73 8.32
N ALA A 74 -20.12 14.81 8.45
CA ALA A 74 -20.93 14.68 9.66
C ALA A 74 -20.06 14.28 10.87
N GLY A 75 -19.05 13.41 10.68
CA GLY A 75 -18.06 13.05 11.70
C GLY A 75 -17.27 14.26 12.20
N LEU A 76 -16.72 15.03 11.26
CA LEU A 76 -16.01 16.28 11.57
C LEU A 76 -16.92 17.28 12.31
N GLY A 77 -18.20 17.38 11.92
CA GLY A 77 -19.19 18.22 12.59
C GLY A 77 -19.49 17.81 14.03
N ARG A 78 -19.20 16.56 14.42
CA ARG A 78 -19.27 16.08 15.82
C ARG A 78 -17.99 16.35 16.62
N GLY A 79 -16.99 17.01 16.01
CA GLY A 79 -15.69 17.27 16.64
C GLY A 79 -14.72 16.10 16.54
N LEU A 80 -15.02 15.07 15.75
CA LEU A 80 -14.10 13.96 15.51
C LEU A 80 -13.02 14.36 14.50
N HIS A 81 -11.89 13.67 14.56
CA HIS A 81 -10.79 13.81 13.61
C HIS A 81 -10.84 12.70 12.56
N ALA A 82 -10.59 13.04 11.29
CA ALA A 82 -10.54 12.06 10.21
C ALA A 82 -9.10 11.80 9.76
N ALA A 83 -8.70 10.54 9.66
CA ALA A 83 -7.41 10.13 9.09
C ALA A 83 -7.58 8.91 8.20
N GLY A 84 -6.91 8.90 7.04
CA GLY A 84 -7.12 7.88 6.01
C GLY A 84 -6.58 8.31 4.65
N PHE A 85 -7.15 7.76 3.59
CA PHE A 85 -6.72 8.04 2.22
C PHE A 85 -7.89 8.10 1.23
N PHE A 86 -7.64 8.86 0.15
CA PHE A 86 -8.35 8.75 -1.11
C PHE A 86 -7.46 7.98 -2.09
N SER A 87 -8.02 7.04 -2.84
CA SER A 87 -7.25 6.35 -3.88
C SER A 87 -7.04 7.26 -5.09
N TYR A 88 -6.03 6.96 -5.90
CA TYR A 88 -5.83 7.62 -7.18
C TYR A 88 -7.07 7.47 -8.08
N GLU A 89 -7.72 6.31 -8.04
CA GLU A 89 -8.89 6.00 -8.86
C GLU A 89 -10.12 6.86 -8.53
N LEU A 90 -10.20 7.45 -7.33
CA LEU A 90 -11.26 8.42 -7.03
C LEU A 90 -11.25 9.60 -8.02
N GLY A 91 -10.08 9.98 -8.52
CA GLY A 91 -9.94 11.06 -9.50
C GLY A 91 -10.77 10.88 -10.77
N TYR A 92 -11.01 9.63 -11.22
CA TYR A 92 -11.85 9.35 -12.39
C TYR A 92 -13.32 9.72 -12.19
N LEU A 93 -13.78 9.84 -10.93
CA LEU A 93 -15.14 10.24 -10.60
C LEU A 93 -15.31 11.75 -10.48
N LEU A 94 -14.22 12.51 -10.39
CA LEU A 94 -14.25 13.97 -10.24
C LEU A 94 -14.42 14.69 -11.60
N GLU A 95 -14.08 14.02 -12.70
CA GLU A 95 -14.25 14.53 -14.06
C GLU A 95 -15.14 13.57 -14.86
N PRO A 96 -16.36 13.97 -15.26
CA PRO A 96 -17.31 13.11 -15.98
C PRO A 96 -16.72 12.47 -17.25
N LYS A 97 -15.80 13.15 -17.95
CA LYS A 97 -15.14 12.60 -19.13
C LYS A 97 -14.24 11.41 -18.81
N LEU A 98 -13.77 11.27 -17.57
CA LEU A 98 -12.86 10.23 -17.13
C LEU A 98 -13.57 9.05 -16.45
N THR A 99 -14.86 9.18 -16.11
CA THR A 99 -15.61 8.15 -15.36
C THR A 99 -15.58 6.78 -16.03
N HIS A 100 -15.63 6.74 -17.37
CA HIS A 100 -15.58 5.50 -18.14
C HIS A 100 -14.21 4.78 -18.09
N LEU A 101 -13.16 5.47 -17.64
CA LEU A 101 -11.81 4.91 -17.47
C LEU A 101 -11.59 4.32 -16.06
N LEU A 102 -12.58 4.41 -15.16
CA LEU A 102 -12.48 3.85 -13.82
C LEU A 102 -12.26 2.33 -13.90
N PRO A 103 -11.16 1.78 -13.35
CA PRO A 103 -10.87 0.36 -13.42
C PRO A 103 -11.93 -0.46 -12.67
N PRO A 104 -12.58 -1.48 -13.27
CA PRO A 104 -13.65 -2.22 -12.61
C PRO A 104 -13.17 -3.08 -11.43
N GLN A 105 -11.96 -3.63 -11.50
CA GLN A 105 -11.31 -4.31 -10.38
C GLN A 105 -10.23 -3.41 -9.77
N ARG A 106 -10.40 -3.06 -8.50
CA ARG A 106 -9.44 -2.28 -7.71
C ARG A 106 -8.98 -3.08 -6.50
N LYS A 107 -7.73 -2.89 -6.08
CA LYS A 107 -7.15 -3.55 -4.89
C LYS A 107 -7.48 -2.82 -3.59
N VAL A 108 -7.84 -1.55 -3.68
CA VAL A 108 -8.18 -0.66 -2.55
C VAL A 108 -9.51 0.05 -2.82
N PRO A 109 -10.26 0.45 -1.79
CA PRO A 109 -11.44 1.29 -1.95
C PRO A 109 -11.10 2.65 -2.55
N LEU A 110 -12.10 3.37 -3.06
CA LEU A 110 -11.97 4.74 -3.58
C LEU A 110 -11.62 5.74 -2.47
N LEU A 111 -12.11 5.48 -1.26
CA LEU A 111 -11.70 6.17 -0.05
C LEU A 111 -11.82 5.23 1.14
N TRP A 112 -10.96 5.46 2.13
CA TRP A 112 -11.03 4.85 3.45
C TRP A 112 -10.57 5.85 4.49
N PHE A 113 -11.39 6.11 5.50
CA PHE A 113 -11.06 7.01 6.61
C PHE A 113 -11.57 6.42 7.92
N GLY A 114 -10.74 6.46 8.96
CA GLY A 114 -11.20 6.35 10.33
C GLY A 114 -11.63 7.72 10.86
N LEU A 115 -12.65 7.72 11.71
CA LEU A 115 -12.99 8.85 12.58
C LEU A 115 -12.50 8.54 14.00
N TYR A 116 -11.82 9.50 14.62
CA TYR A 116 -11.09 9.34 15.87
C TYR A 116 -11.46 10.47 16.85
N ASP A 117 -11.27 10.25 18.15
CA ASP A 117 -11.45 11.30 19.15
C ASP A 117 -10.39 12.41 19.01
N SER A 118 -9.11 12.05 19.07
CA SER A 118 -7.98 12.96 18.80
C SER A 118 -6.70 12.17 18.47
N PRO A 119 -5.76 12.74 17.70
CA PRO A 119 -4.47 12.10 17.47
C PRO A 119 -3.57 12.17 18.70
N ARG A 120 -2.76 11.13 18.90
CA ARG A 120 -1.61 11.16 19.80
C ARG A 120 -0.43 11.80 19.06
N GLN A 121 0.16 12.85 19.64
CA GLN A 121 1.36 13.47 19.10
C GLN A 121 2.60 12.69 19.53
N LEU A 122 3.52 12.46 18.58
CA LEU A 122 4.77 11.75 18.79
C LEU A 122 5.93 12.54 18.21
N THR A 123 7.05 12.61 18.93
CA THR A 123 8.35 12.99 18.36
C THR A 123 8.91 11.87 17.49
N GLY A 124 9.88 12.17 16.63
CA GLY A 124 10.52 11.15 15.78
C GLY A 124 11.13 9.99 16.58
N GLY A 125 11.70 10.27 17.75
CA GLY A 125 12.20 9.22 18.66
C GLY A 125 11.10 8.33 19.24
N GLU A 126 9.92 8.87 19.50
CA GLU A 126 8.76 8.11 19.99
C GLU A 126 8.09 7.30 18.88
N VAL A 127 8.04 7.83 17.65
CA VAL A 127 7.60 7.08 16.46
C VAL A 127 8.42 5.81 16.27
N GLN A 128 9.76 5.94 16.30
CA GLN A 128 10.64 4.77 16.12
C GLN A 128 10.43 3.71 17.21
N ARG A 129 10.27 4.14 18.47
CA ARG A 129 9.99 3.24 19.58
C ARG A 129 8.66 2.51 19.38
N TRP A 130 7.62 3.26 19.06
CA TRP A 130 6.29 2.71 18.85
C TRP A 130 6.24 1.71 17.69
N LEU A 131 6.86 2.02 16.55
CA LEU A 131 6.96 1.09 15.41
C LEU A 131 7.70 -0.21 15.76
N THR A 132 8.68 -0.14 16.66
CA THR A 132 9.43 -1.32 17.13
C THR A 132 8.57 -2.20 18.05
N GLU A 133 7.73 -1.59 18.88
CA GLU A 133 6.80 -2.30 19.77
C GLU A 133 5.66 -2.99 18.99
N GLU A 134 5.16 -2.36 17.93
CA GLU A 134 4.11 -2.90 17.04
C GLU A 134 4.64 -3.93 16.03
N ALA A 135 5.95 -4.02 15.83
CA ALA A 135 6.55 -4.91 14.85
C ALA A 135 6.29 -6.40 15.20
N ILE A 136 5.66 -7.12 14.27
CA ILE A 136 5.46 -8.56 14.39
C ILE A 136 6.64 -9.31 13.74
N GLY A 137 7.48 -9.92 14.56
CA GLY A 137 8.60 -10.73 14.10
C GLY A 137 9.74 -9.90 13.49
N ASN A 138 10.55 -10.53 12.64
CA ASN A 138 11.69 -9.89 11.98
C ASN A 138 11.57 -10.06 10.46
N PRO A 139 10.74 -9.24 9.79
CA PRO A 139 10.47 -9.40 8.36
C PRO A 139 11.72 -9.15 7.53
N THR A 140 11.95 -9.99 6.52
CA THR A 140 12.98 -9.77 5.51
C THR A 140 12.33 -9.29 4.22
N LEU A 141 13.02 -8.43 3.48
CA LEU A 141 12.59 -8.01 2.15
C LEU A 141 12.86 -9.14 1.15
N GLY A 142 11.84 -9.53 0.40
CA GLY A 142 11.98 -10.46 -0.72
C GLY A 142 12.67 -9.81 -1.93
N GLU A 143 12.84 -10.59 -3.00
CA GLU A 143 13.40 -10.07 -4.24
C GLU A 143 12.51 -8.96 -4.83
N LEU A 144 13.12 -7.80 -5.08
CA LEU A 144 12.47 -6.68 -5.74
C LEU A 144 12.50 -6.90 -7.25
N ALA A 145 11.33 -6.80 -7.88
CA ALA A 145 11.18 -6.89 -9.32
C ALA A 145 10.49 -5.64 -9.87
N HIS A 146 10.97 -5.16 -11.02
CA HIS A 146 10.27 -4.12 -11.76
C HIS A 146 9.02 -4.69 -12.42
N THR A 147 7.93 -3.94 -12.38
CA THR A 147 6.70 -4.31 -13.10
C THR A 147 6.89 -4.32 -14.62
N TRP A 148 7.86 -3.54 -15.13
CA TRP A 148 8.22 -3.48 -16.55
C TRP A 148 9.71 -3.68 -16.77
N ASP A 149 10.04 -4.34 -17.87
CA ASP A 149 11.40 -4.31 -18.42
C ASP A 149 11.68 -2.96 -19.12
N SER A 150 12.96 -2.72 -19.42
CA SER A 150 13.44 -1.48 -20.03
C SER A 150 12.80 -1.19 -21.40
N SER A 151 12.58 -2.23 -22.22
CA SER A 151 12.00 -2.07 -23.56
C SER A 151 10.52 -1.70 -23.50
N SER A 152 9.77 -2.34 -22.60
CA SER A 152 8.37 -2.05 -22.30
C SER A 152 8.18 -0.63 -21.77
N TYR A 153 9.09 -0.16 -20.90
CA TYR A 153 9.11 1.22 -20.42
C TYR A 153 9.39 2.21 -21.55
N LEU A 154 10.45 1.99 -22.34
CA LEU A 154 10.86 2.92 -23.39
C LEU A 154 9.78 3.11 -24.47
N LYS A 155 9.03 2.05 -24.78
CA LYS A 155 7.88 2.14 -25.69
C LYS A 155 6.82 3.13 -25.19
N ARG A 156 6.43 3.02 -23.92
CA ARG A 156 5.45 3.92 -23.29
C ARG A 156 5.98 5.34 -23.16
N PHE A 157 7.25 5.49 -22.80
CA PHE A 157 7.91 6.79 -22.73
C PHE A 157 7.87 7.52 -24.09
N ASN A 158 8.21 6.81 -25.18
CA ASN A 158 8.20 7.37 -26.52
C ASN A 158 6.79 7.78 -26.97
N GLU A 159 5.75 7.06 -26.56
CA GLU A 159 4.36 7.41 -26.81
C GLU A 159 3.97 8.72 -26.11
N VAL A 160 4.30 8.87 -24.83
CA VAL A 160 4.09 10.12 -24.09
C VAL A 160 4.85 11.29 -24.75
N GLN A 161 6.11 11.09 -25.13
CA GLN A 161 6.91 12.09 -25.85
C GLN A 161 6.29 12.50 -27.19
N LYS A 162 5.66 11.56 -27.91
CA LYS A 162 4.96 11.86 -29.14
C LYS A 162 3.75 12.76 -28.88
N ASN A 163 2.93 12.43 -27.88
CA ASN A 163 1.74 13.21 -27.54
C ASN A 163 2.07 14.65 -27.09
N ILE A 164 3.17 14.82 -26.33
CA ILE A 164 3.68 16.15 -25.97
C ILE A 164 4.09 16.94 -27.22
N ARG A 165 4.78 16.28 -28.17
CA ARG A 165 5.23 16.95 -29.41
C ARG A 165 4.09 17.30 -30.37
N SER A 166 2.99 16.54 -30.37
CA SER A 166 1.79 16.86 -31.13
C SER A 166 0.89 17.89 -30.45
N GLY A 167 1.14 18.21 -29.17
CA GLY A 167 0.32 19.14 -28.39
C GLY A 167 -1.00 18.55 -27.91
N ASP A 168 -1.11 17.22 -27.84
CA ASP A 168 -2.30 16.53 -27.33
C ASP A 168 -2.38 16.57 -25.79
N ILE A 169 -1.22 16.70 -25.13
CA ILE A 169 -1.05 16.93 -23.68
C ILE A 169 0.05 17.95 -23.40
#